data_AF-A0A452Y284-F1
#
_entry.id   AF-A0A452Y284-F1
#
_cell.length_a   1.000
_cell.length_b   1.000
_cell.length_c   1.000
_cell.angle_alpha   90.00
_cell.angle_beta   90.00
_cell.angle_gamma   90.00
#
_symmetry.space_group_name_H-M   'P 1'
#
loop_
_entity.id
_entity.type
_entity.pdbx_description
1 polymer ?
#
loop_
_entity_poly.entity_id
_entity_poly.type
_entity_poly.pdbx_seq_one_letter_code
_entity_poly.pdbx_strand_id
1 'polypeptide(L)'
;LNSAAIFDKIFSDDFILDIIGVLEYDPEVRNVQNHSAFLKEHAVFKEAIPIRNASVVSKIHQTYRICYIKDVILQKGLDEATLASLNAIINANYAFVVCLLKDDTSFMQRLFATMRSSNISAESKREL
;
A
#
# COMPACT_ATOMS: atom_id res chain seq x y z
N LEU A 1 8.98 -22.02 -7.16
CA LEU A 1 8.06 -21.78 -6.02
C LEU A 1 7.70 -20.30 -5.89
N ASN A 2 8.65 -19.38 -6.04
CA ASN A 2 8.36 -17.93 -6.10
C ASN A 2 7.94 -17.49 -7.51
N SER A 3 6.68 -17.72 -7.87
CA SER A 3 6.11 -17.26 -9.14
C SER A 3 5.47 -15.89 -8.94
N ALA A 4 5.90 -14.90 -9.70
CA ALA A 4 5.30 -13.56 -9.69
C ALA A 4 3.78 -13.61 -9.91
N ALA A 5 3.30 -14.50 -10.78
CA ALA A 5 1.86 -14.68 -11.04
C ALA A 5 1.08 -15.18 -9.82
N ILE A 6 1.71 -15.95 -8.92
CA ILE A 6 1.07 -16.37 -7.67
C ILE A 6 0.99 -15.19 -6.72
N PHE A 7 2.09 -14.44 -6.56
CA PHE A 7 2.11 -13.25 -5.71
C PHE A 7 1.10 -12.20 -6.17
N ASP A 8 1.00 -11.96 -7.48
CA ASP A 8 0.00 -11.06 -8.06
C ASP A 8 -1.43 -11.47 -7.72
N LYS A 9 -1.70 -12.79 -7.68
CA LYS A 9 -3.02 -13.32 -7.34
C LYS A 9 -3.30 -13.24 -5.84
N ILE A 10 -2.39 -13.69 -4.98
CA ILE A 10 -2.63 -13.71 -3.53
C ILE A 10 -2.65 -12.30 -2.92
N PHE A 11 -1.94 -11.34 -3.53
CA PHE A 11 -1.96 -9.95 -3.10
C PHE A 11 -2.99 -9.10 -3.84
N SER A 12 -3.86 -9.69 -4.67
CA SER A 12 -4.98 -8.93 -5.24
C SER A 12 -5.93 -8.45 -4.15
N ASP A 13 -6.71 -7.42 -4.45
CA ASP A 13 -7.66 -6.84 -3.48
C ASP A 13 -8.65 -7.89 -2.92
N ASP A 14 -8.97 -8.91 -3.71
CA ASP A 14 -9.87 -9.99 -3.32
C ASP A 14 -9.31 -10.89 -2.22
N PHE A 15 -8.00 -11.11 -2.18
CA PHE A 15 -7.39 -12.13 -1.32
C PHE A 15 -6.47 -11.57 -0.24
N ILE A 16 -5.92 -10.36 -0.42
CA ILE A 16 -4.83 -9.86 0.43
C ILE A 16 -5.23 -9.75 1.91
N LEU A 17 -6.48 -9.39 2.21
CA LEU A 17 -6.96 -9.31 3.60
C LEU A 17 -7.14 -10.70 4.24
N ASP A 18 -7.54 -11.70 3.45
CA ASP A 18 -7.64 -13.08 3.91
C ASP A 18 -6.26 -13.68 4.16
N ILE A 19 -5.30 -13.39 3.27
CA ILE A 19 -3.89 -13.76 3.47
C ILE A 19 -3.34 -13.14 4.75
N ILE A 20 -3.63 -11.86 5.02
CA ILE A 20 -3.22 -11.21 6.27
C ILE A 20 -3.85 -11.92 7.47
N GLY A 21 -5.14 -12.27 7.42
CA GLY A 21 -5.81 -13.03 8.47
C GLY A 21 -5.17 -14.40 8.73
N VAL A 22 -4.72 -15.11 7.70
CA VAL A 22 -3.99 -16.37 7.85
C VAL A 22 -2.66 -16.16 8.57
N LEU A 23 -1.99 -15.04 8.34
CA LEU A 23 -0.70 -14.71 8.95
C LEU A 23 -0.83 -14.17 10.40
N GLU A 24 -2.04 -13.99 10.93
CA GLU A 24 -2.27 -13.56 12.32
C GLU A 24 -1.97 -14.67 13.36
N TYR A 25 -1.95 -15.92 12.92
CA TYR A 25 -1.68 -17.08 13.76
C TYR A 25 -0.18 -17.36 13.84
N ASP A 26 0.40 -17.15 15.01
CA ASP A 26 1.75 -17.60 15.35
C ASP A 26 1.68 -18.50 16.60
N PRO A 27 1.99 -19.80 16.51
CA PRO A 27 1.92 -20.73 17.64
C PRO A 27 2.91 -20.37 18.77
N GLU A 28 3.96 -19.59 18.48
CA GLU A 28 4.96 -19.17 19.46
C GLU A 28 4.52 -17.94 20.27
N VAL A 29 3.43 -17.28 19.86
CA VAL A 29 2.91 -16.06 20.51
C VAL A 29 1.58 -16.37 21.22
N ARG A 30 1.49 -15.97 22.50
CA ARG A 30 0.29 -16.26 23.33
C ARG A 30 -0.99 -15.56 22.85
N ASN A 31 -0.86 -14.46 22.12
CA ASN A 31 -1.98 -13.64 21.65
C ASN A 31 -1.98 -13.55 20.13
N VAL A 32 -3.13 -13.86 19.53
CA VAL A 32 -3.38 -13.64 18.11
C VAL A 32 -3.21 -12.16 17.80
N GLN A 33 -2.43 -11.86 16.76
CA GLN A 33 -2.24 -10.48 16.30
C GLN A 33 -3.44 -10.07 15.44
N ASN A 34 -4.08 -8.94 15.69
CA ASN A 34 -5.28 -8.52 14.94
C ASN A 34 -4.92 -7.56 13.79
N HIS A 35 -4.06 -7.99 12.87
CA HIS A 35 -3.56 -7.18 11.75
C HIS A 35 -4.66 -6.78 10.75
N SER A 36 -5.55 -7.71 10.41
CA SER A 36 -6.66 -7.51 9.49
C SER A 36 -7.68 -6.50 10.03
N ALA A 37 -8.01 -6.58 11.33
CA ALA A 37 -8.86 -5.60 12.01
C ALA A 37 -8.21 -4.21 12.02
N PHE A 38 -6.92 -4.13 12.36
CA PHE A 38 -6.18 -2.87 12.30
C PHE A 38 -6.24 -2.22 10.91
N LEU A 39 -5.99 -3.00 9.85
CA LEU A 39 -6.02 -2.48 8.47
C LEU A 39 -7.42 -2.08 7.99
N LYS A 40 -8.49 -2.64 8.57
CA LYS A 40 -9.87 -2.28 8.24
C LYS A 40 -10.36 -1.06 9.03
N GLU A 41 -9.99 -0.97 10.31
CA GLU A 41 -10.57 -0.01 11.24
C GLU A 41 -9.69 1.23 11.47
N HIS A 42 -8.37 1.07 11.38
CA HIS A 42 -7.40 2.10 11.79
C HIS A 42 -6.56 2.64 10.64
N ALA A 43 -6.35 1.87 9.58
CA ALA A 43 -5.63 2.34 8.41
C ALA A 43 -6.51 3.28 7.56
N VAL A 44 -6.34 4.59 7.76
CA VAL A 44 -7.08 5.62 7.04
C VAL A 44 -6.29 6.11 5.85
N PHE A 45 -6.86 5.98 4.65
CA PHE A 45 -6.30 6.59 3.45
C PHE A 45 -6.67 8.06 3.39
N LYS A 46 -5.67 8.93 3.56
CA LYS A 46 -5.83 10.38 3.48
C LYS A 46 -5.39 10.88 2.11
N GLU A 47 -6.24 11.64 1.45
CA GLU A 47 -5.94 12.24 0.14
C GLU A 47 -5.74 13.75 0.29
N ALA A 48 -4.52 14.22 0.04
CA ALA A 48 -4.28 15.65 -0.08
C ALA A 48 -4.98 16.23 -1.33
N ILE A 49 -5.10 15.40 -2.37
CA ILE A 49 -5.80 15.71 -3.62
C ILE A 49 -6.60 14.47 -4.02
N PRO A 50 -7.92 14.60 -4.25
CA PRO A 50 -8.74 13.46 -4.61
C PRO A 50 -8.28 12.77 -5.91
N ILE A 51 -8.02 11.47 -5.81
CA ILE A 51 -7.68 10.57 -6.90
C ILE A 51 -8.97 9.87 -7.37
N ARG A 52 -9.42 10.20 -8.58
CA ARG A 52 -10.69 9.69 -9.11
C ARG A 52 -10.59 8.29 -9.71
N ASN A 53 -9.40 7.88 -10.12
CA ASN A 53 -9.19 6.59 -10.76
C ASN A 53 -9.13 5.48 -9.69
N ALA A 54 -10.19 4.68 -9.59
CA ALA A 54 -10.29 3.59 -8.62
C ALA A 54 -9.15 2.56 -8.75
N SER A 55 -8.64 2.31 -9.96
CA SER A 55 -7.51 1.41 -10.17
C SER A 55 -6.21 1.96 -9.57
N VAL A 56 -6.01 3.28 -9.61
CA VAL A 56 -4.85 3.94 -8.95
C VAL A 56 -4.98 3.79 -7.44
N VAL A 57 -6.16 4.09 -6.89
CA VAL A 57 -6.44 3.96 -5.45
C VAL A 57 -6.25 2.52 -4.97
N SER A 58 -6.78 1.55 -5.71
CA SER A 58 -6.55 0.11 -5.48
C SER A 58 -5.06 -0.22 -5.39
N LYS A 59 -4.24 0.25 -6.36
CA LYS A 59 -2.79 0.02 -6.31
C LYS A 59 -2.08 0.69 -5.14
N ILE A 60 -2.53 1.86 -4.70
CA ILE A 60 -1.99 2.51 -3.50
C ILE A 60 -2.28 1.65 -2.26
N HIS A 61 -3.52 1.19 -2.08
CA HIS A 61 -3.89 0.31 -0.96
C HIS A 61 -3.16 -1.03 -1.01
N GLN A 62 -3.06 -1.64 -2.20
CA GLN A 62 -2.31 -2.87 -2.39
C GLN A 62 -0.85 -2.69 -1.96
N THR A 63 -0.20 -1.62 -2.40
CA THR A 63 1.19 -1.32 -2.00
C THR A 63 1.32 -1.17 -0.48
N TYR A 64 0.42 -0.41 0.17
CA TYR A 64 0.44 -0.26 1.63
C TYR A 64 0.32 -1.60 2.35
N ARG A 65 -0.60 -2.47 1.93
CA ARG A 65 -0.81 -3.79 2.53
C ARG A 65 0.37 -4.74 2.31
N ILE A 66 0.97 -4.74 1.12
CA ILE A 66 2.17 -5.55 0.85
C ILE A 66 3.35 -5.06 1.71
N CYS A 67 3.55 -3.74 1.83
CA CYS A 67 4.54 -3.19 2.75
C CYS A 67 4.25 -3.59 4.19
N TYR A 68 2.99 -3.56 4.63
CA TYR A 68 2.62 -4.01 5.98
C TYR A 68 2.94 -5.48 6.21
N ILE A 69 2.64 -6.36 5.26
CA ILE A 69 3.02 -7.78 5.34
C ILE A 69 4.54 -7.93 5.47
N LYS A 70 5.30 -7.24 4.60
CA LYS A 70 6.77 -7.30 4.56
C LYS A 70 7.41 -6.77 5.84
N ASP A 71 6.98 -5.58 6.27
CA ASP A 71 7.65 -4.77 7.28
C ASP A 71 7.03 -4.86 8.67
N VAL A 72 5.87 -5.51 8.85
CA VAL A 72 5.24 -5.69 10.17
C VAL A 72 5.05 -7.15 10.49
N ILE A 73 4.45 -7.91 9.58
CA ILE A 73 4.08 -9.31 9.82
C ILE A 73 5.30 -10.23 9.67
N LEU A 74 6.05 -10.09 8.58
CA LEU A 74 7.10 -11.04 8.17
C LEU A 74 8.55 -10.52 8.33
N GLN A 75 8.78 -9.50 9.16
CA GLN A 75 10.09 -8.82 9.31
C GLN A 75 11.31 -9.75 9.45
N LYS A 76 11.12 -10.96 10.02
CA LYS A 76 12.21 -11.91 10.33
C LYS A 76 12.10 -13.25 9.60
N GLY A 77 11.07 -13.43 8.76
CA GLY A 77 10.71 -14.73 8.19
C GLY A 77 10.86 -14.85 6.67
N LEU A 78 11.25 -13.78 5.98
CA LEU A 78 11.35 -13.77 4.52
C LEU A 78 12.75 -14.17 4.04
N ASP A 79 12.81 -15.12 3.12
CA ASP A 79 14.00 -15.37 2.32
C ASP A 79 14.22 -14.24 1.28
N GLU A 80 15.46 -14.12 0.82
CA GLU A 80 15.88 -13.06 -0.11
C GLU A 80 15.09 -13.08 -1.44
N ALA A 81 14.73 -14.25 -1.96
CA ALA A 81 14.02 -14.37 -3.22
C ALA A 81 12.54 -13.93 -3.08
N THR A 82 11.93 -14.22 -1.94
CA THR A 82 10.58 -13.75 -1.61
C THR A 82 10.60 -12.24 -1.39
N LEU A 83 11.58 -11.71 -0.66
CA LEU A 83 11.75 -10.26 -0.46
C LEU A 83 11.91 -9.51 -1.79
N ALA A 84 12.75 -10.03 -2.69
CA ALA A 84 12.92 -9.48 -4.03
C ALA A 84 11.61 -9.46 -4.83
N SER A 85 10.79 -10.52 -4.72
CA SER A 85 9.49 -10.62 -5.38
C SER A 85 8.50 -9.57 -4.86
N LEU A 86 8.42 -9.37 -3.53
CA LEU A 86 7.57 -8.33 -2.93
C LEU A 86 7.99 -6.93 -3.39
N ASN A 87 9.30 -6.65 -3.37
CA ASN A 87 9.82 -5.36 -3.82
C ASN A 87 9.56 -5.11 -5.30
N ALA A 88 9.62 -6.14 -6.14
CA ALA A 88 9.28 -6.02 -7.56
C ALA A 88 7.81 -5.59 -7.75
N ILE A 89 6.87 -6.19 -7.00
CA ILE A 89 5.44 -5.84 -7.06
C ILE A 89 5.20 -4.41 -6.56
N ILE A 90 5.82 -4.04 -5.43
CA ILE A 90 5.75 -2.67 -4.88
C ILE A 90 6.23 -1.66 -5.93
N ASN A 91 7.37 -1.91 -6.56
CA ASN A 91 7.94 -1.02 -7.58
C ASN A 91 7.06 -0.95 -8.84
N ALA A 92 6.48 -2.07 -9.28
CA ALA A 92 5.53 -2.09 -10.38
C ALA A 92 4.28 -1.26 -10.07
N ASN A 93 3.75 -1.34 -8.85
CA ASN A 93 2.63 -0.53 -8.41
C ASN A 93 2.98 0.96 -8.36
N TYR A 94 4.16 1.33 -7.85
CA TYR A 94 4.61 2.73 -7.88
C TYR A 94 4.71 3.27 -9.31
N ALA A 95 5.31 2.51 -10.22
CA ALA A 95 5.38 2.89 -11.63
C ALA A 95 3.98 3.09 -12.24
N PHE A 96 3.05 2.17 -11.97
CA PHE A 96 1.66 2.27 -12.43
C PHE A 96 0.95 3.53 -11.91
N VAL A 97 1.02 3.78 -10.59
CA VAL A 97 0.38 4.94 -9.94
C VAL A 97 0.95 6.25 -10.50
N VAL A 98 2.28 6.36 -10.57
CA VAL A 98 2.95 7.56 -11.09
C VAL A 98 2.60 7.79 -12.55
N CYS A 99 2.60 6.74 -13.37
CA CYS A 99 2.26 6.84 -14.80
C CYS A 99 0.84 7.40 -15.00
N LEU A 100 -0.16 6.81 -14.34
CA LEU A 100 -1.56 7.24 -14.51
C LEU A 100 -1.84 8.62 -13.93
N LEU A 101 -1.24 8.98 -12.80
CA LEU A 101 -1.42 10.31 -12.21
C LEU A 101 -0.74 11.40 -13.04
N LYS A 102 0.45 11.13 -13.60
CA LYS A 102 1.16 12.07 -14.48
C LYS A 102 0.35 12.39 -15.73
N ASP A 103 -0.33 11.38 -16.29
CA ASP A 103 -1.10 11.52 -17.53
C ASP A 103 -2.53 12.09 -17.27
N ASP A 104 -3.02 12.09 -16.03
CA ASP A 104 -4.26 12.79 -15.64
C ASP A 104 -4.02 14.31 -15.52
N THR A 105 -4.23 15.00 -16.64
CA THR A 105 -4.09 16.47 -16.71
C THR A 105 -4.95 17.20 -15.67
N SER A 106 -6.14 16.68 -15.36
CA SER A 106 -7.04 17.32 -14.39
C SER A 106 -6.48 17.21 -12.97
N PHE A 107 -5.91 16.06 -12.62
CA PHE A 107 -5.24 15.84 -11.35
C PHE A 107 -4.01 16.75 -11.22
N MET A 108 -3.17 16.80 -12.25
CA MET A 108 -1.96 17.63 -12.26
C MET A 108 -2.29 19.12 -12.13
N GLN A 109 -3.35 19.61 -12.79
CA GLN A 109 -3.80 20.99 -12.61
C GLN A 109 -4.23 21.29 -11.17
N ARG A 110 -5.00 20.39 -10.53
CA ARG A 110 -5.37 20.52 -9.11
C ARG A 110 -4.13 20.48 -8.22
N LEU A 111 -3.18 19.58 -8.49
CA LEU A 111 -1.90 19.49 -7.79
C LEU A 111 -1.11 20.79 -7.83
N PHE A 112 -0.88 21.33 -9.01
CA PHE A 112 -0.14 22.59 -9.13
C PHE A 112 -0.90 23.77 -8.52
N ALA A 113 -2.22 23.81 -8.63
CA ALA A 113 -3.03 24.83 -7.98
C ALA A 113 -2.90 24.77 -6.46
N THR A 114 -3.05 23.58 -5.86
CA THR A 114 -2.91 23.37 -4.42
C THR A 114 -1.51 23.73 -3.94
N MET A 115 -0.45 23.32 -4.66
CA MET A 115 0.93 23.68 -4.32
C MET A 115 1.16 25.21 -4.35
N ARG A 116 0.54 25.92 -5.29
CA ARG A 116 0.65 27.39 -5.42
C ARG A 116 -0.21 28.16 -4.41
N SER A 117 -1.36 27.62 -4.02
CA SER A 117 -2.28 28.24 -3.04
C SER A 117 -1.86 28.00 -1.59
N SER A 118 -1.04 26.99 -1.36
CA SER A 118 -0.48 26.71 -0.04
C SER A 118 0.51 27.82 0.32
N ASN A 119 0.05 28.86 1.01
CA ASN A 119 0.91 29.56 1.97
C ASN A 119 1.17 28.53 3.07
N ILE A 120 2.25 27.75 2.94
CA ILE A 120 2.55 26.60 3.78
C ILE A 120 2.72 27.08 5.23
N SER A 121 1.65 27.04 6.03
CA SER A 121 1.76 27.08 7.48
C SER A 121 2.51 25.83 7.93
N ALA A 122 3.42 25.99 8.88
CA ALA A 122 4.35 24.97 9.34
C ALA A 122 3.66 23.67 9.86
N GLU A 123 2.36 23.70 10.14
CA GLU A 123 1.58 22.54 10.60
C GLU A 123 1.32 21.51 9.49
N SER A 124 1.13 21.90 8.23
CA SER A 124 0.91 20.95 7.13
C SER A 124 2.16 20.15 6.74
N LYS A 125 3.35 20.55 7.21
CA LYS A 125 4.60 19.81 7.00
C LYS A 125 4.77 18.58 7.89
N ARG A 126 3.95 18.40 8.94
CA ARG A 126 4.07 17.27 9.86
C ARG A 126 3.26 16.03 9.46
N GLU A 127 2.32 16.17 8.53
CA GLU A 127 1.40 15.11 8.10
C GLU A 127 1.57 14.71 6.61
N LEU A 128 2.70 15.10 5.99
CA LEU A 128 3.10 14.72 4.63
C LEU A 128 4.30 13.78 4.66
#